data_AF-A0A484ZMN2-F1
#
_entry.id   AF-A0A484ZMN2-F1
#
_cell.length_a   1.000
_cell.length_b   1.000
_cell.length_c   1.000
_cell.angle_alpha   90.00
_cell.angle_beta   90.00
_cell.angle_gamma   90.00
#
_symmetry.space_group_name_H-M   'P 1'
#
loop_
_entity.id
_entity.type
_entity.pdbx_description
1 polymer ?
#
loop_
_entity_poly.entity_id
_entity_poly.type
_entity_poly.pdbx_seq_one_letter_code
_entity_poly.pdbx_strand_id
1 'polypeptide(L)'
;MGKHLTRQFFILFFMVFFILRLQYHYFALLVILICVARFKMYIESGFKWNFNRSGIHMSYAINAWLNGYKKIFCYSGRERRRDFGFFLLIQLIVFFVIAFIASRLFGGSGVVAEIVAYGFVLVSILTMLPYNVRRLHDAGQSGWWCLGWLVFAAAFIGAALVMKPTVGDNAYGPDPRAGL
;
A
#
# COMPACT_ATOMS: atom_id res chain seq x y z
N MET A 1 27.15 33.79 -7.60
CA MET A 1 26.54 32.57 -8.17
C MET A 1 25.63 31.79 -7.21
N GLY A 2 25.76 31.90 -5.87
CA GLY A 2 24.99 31.07 -4.91
C GLY A 2 23.50 31.40 -4.68
N LYS A 3 23.02 32.62 -4.98
CA LYS A 3 21.62 33.05 -4.74
C LYS A 3 20.59 32.46 -5.73
N HIS A 4 21.03 32.11 -6.93
CA HIS A 4 20.16 31.46 -7.93
C HIS A 4 19.97 29.97 -7.64
N LEU A 5 21.02 29.30 -7.14
CA LEU A 5 20.97 27.89 -6.78
C LEU A 5 19.99 27.65 -5.60
N THR A 6 20.07 28.48 -4.57
CA THR A 6 19.16 28.42 -3.40
C THR A 6 17.69 28.62 -3.78
N ARG A 7 17.40 29.51 -4.74
CA ARG A 7 16.04 29.74 -5.23
C ARG A 7 15.49 28.54 -6.01
N GLN A 8 16.32 27.88 -6.82
CA GLN A 8 15.92 26.67 -7.56
C GLN A 8 15.70 25.48 -6.62
N PHE A 9 16.54 25.30 -5.60
CA PHE A 9 16.31 24.30 -4.56
C PHE A 9 15.01 24.54 -3.78
N PHE A 10 14.68 25.80 -3.48
CA PHE A 10 13.43 26.15 -2.81
C PHE A 10 12.21 25.84 -3.67
N ILE A 11 12.26 26.18 -4.97
CA ILE A 11 11.17 25.88 -5.91
C ILE A 11 11.00 24.37 -6.09
N LEU A 12 12.10 23.63 -6.23
CA LEU A 12 12.07 22.17 -6.35
C LEU A 12 11.52 21.52 -5.08
N PHE A 13 11.92 22.01 -3.90
CA PHE A 13 11.39 21.56 -2.61
C PHE A 13 9.89 21.83 -2.51
N PHE A 14 9.41 23.01 -2.86
CA PHE A 14 7.98 23.34 -2.87
C PHE A 14 7.19 22.54 -3.91
N MET A 15 7.75 22.28 -5.09
CA MET A 15 7.12 21.43 -6.11
C MET A 15 7.03 19.98 -5.64
N VAL A 16 8.11 19.42 -5.12
CA VAL A 16 8.11 18.05 -4.56
C VAL A 16 7.14 17.97 -3.38
N PHE A 17 7.13 18.97 -2.50
CA PHE A 17 6.21 19.07 -1.37
C PHE A 17 4.75 19.17 -1.82
N PHE A 18 4.47 19.99 -2.84
CA PHE A 18 3.13 20.13 -3.40
C PHE A 18 2.66 18.83 -4.07
N ILE A 19 3.53 18.16 -4.83
CA ILE A 19 3.25 16.86 -5.44
C ILE A 19 2.99 15.81 -4.35
N LEU A 20 3.81 15.75 -3.30
CA LEU A 20 3.62 14.84 -2.17
C LEU A 20 2.34 15.14 -1.38
N ARG A 21 1.97 16.41 -1.23
CA ARG A 21 0.71 16.86 -0.60
C ARG A 21 -0.50 16.47 -1.42
N LEU A 22 -0.45 16.67 -2.74
CA LEU A 22 -1.49 16.24 -3.66
C LEU A 22 -1.64 14.71 -3.61
N GLN A 23 -0.51 14.00 -3.73
CA GLN A 23 -0.47 12.55 -3.65
C GLN A 23 -0.99 12.02 -2.31
N TYR A 24 -0.67 12.67 -1.19
CA TYR A 24 -1.18 12.29 0.14
C TYR A 24 -2.71 12.27 0.18
N HIS A 25 -3.35 13.39 -0.23
CA HIS A 25 -4.81 13.51 -0.19
C HIS A 25 -5.48 12.56 -1.17
N TYR A 26 -4.97 12.46 -2.40
CA TYR A 26 -5.52 11.55 -3.41
C TYR A 26 -5.29 10.09 -3.04
N PHE A 27 -4.12 9.72 -2.52
CA PHE A 27 -3.81 8.35 -2.10
C PHE A 27 -4.67 7.91 -0.92
N ALA A 28 -4.85 8.75 0.09
CA ALA A 28 -5.70 8.44 1.24
C ALA A 28 -7.17 8.27 0.83
N LEU A 29 -7.75 9.23 0.11
CA LEU A 29 -9.13 9.17 -0.40
C LEU A 29 -9.37 7.92 -1.27
N LEU A 30 -8.38 7.54 -2.05
CA LEU A 30 -8.42 6.43 -2.97
C LEU A 30 -8.25 5.06 -2.29
N VAL A 31 -7.34 4.91 -1.33
CA VAL A 31 -7.26 3.69 -0.51
C VAL A 31 -8.58 3.50 0.22
N ILE A 32 -9.17 4.58 0.74
CA ILE A 32 -10.52 4.57 1.33
C ILE A 32 -11.55 4.11 0.29
N LEU A 33 -11.58 4.69 -0.92
CA LEU A 33 -12.52 4.30 -1.97
C LEU A 33 -12.36 2.84 -2.41
N ILE A 34 -11.13 2.33 -2.54
CA ILE A 34 -10.86 0.92 -2.91
C ILE A 34 -11.28 -0.02 -1.77
N CYS A 35 -10.98 0.34 -0.52
CA CYS A 35 -11.40 -0.43 0.65
C CYS A 35 -12.93 -0.44 0.79
N VAL A 36 -13.59 0.71 0.59
CA VAL A 36 -15.05 0.85 0.62
C VAL A 36 -15.69 0.11 -0.55
N ALA A 37 -15.17 0.23 -1.77
CA ALA A 37 -15.68 -0.50 -2.94
C ALA A 37 -15.54 -2.00 -2.76
N ARG A 38 -14.43 -2.48 -2.18
CA ARG A 38 -14.24 -3.89 -1.89
C ARG A 38 -15.11 -4.37 -0.73
N PHE A 39 -15.28 -3.57 0.31
CA PHE A 39 -16.22 -3.85 1.41
C PHE A 39 -17.66 -3.92 0.89
N LYS A 40 -18.03 -3.00 -0.01
CA LYS A 40 -19.33 -2.98 -0.69
C LYS A 40 -19.54 -4.20 -1.58
N MET A 41 -18.58 -4.56 -2.44
CA MET A 41 -18.65 -5.82 -3.21
C MET A 41 -18.76 -7.05 -2.30
N TYR A 42 -18.09 -7.02 -1.14
CA TYR A 42 -18.16 -8.11 -0.17
C TYR A 42 -19.56 -8.24 0.43
N ILE A 43 -20.18 -7.11 0.79
CA ILE A 43 -21.57 -7.08 1.29
C ILE A 43 -22.54 -7.52 0.20
N GLU A 44 -22.40 -7.01 -1.03
CA GLU A 44 -23.31 -7.29 -2.15
C GLU A 44 -23.21 -8.72 -2.69
N SER A 45 -22.04 -9.36 -2.59
CA SER A 45 -21.85 -10.75 -2.99
C SER A 45 -22.53 -11.77 -2.07
N GLY A 46 -23.22 -11.33 -1.00
CA GLY A 46 -23.81 -12.21 -0.01
C GLY A 46 -22.77 -13.09 0.70
N PHE A 47 -21.50 -12.69 0.65
CA PHE A 47 -20.40 -13.46 1.22
C PHE A 47 -20.57 -13.52 2.73
N LYS A 48 -21.05 -14.67 3.22
CA LYS A 48 -21.06 -14.98 4.65
C LYS A 48 -19.62 -15.22 5.09
N TRP A 49 -19.05 -14.25 5.80
CA TRP A 49 -17.74 -14.39 6.46
C TRP A 49 -17.84 -15.54 7.47
N ASN A 50 -17.50 -16.76 7.04
CA ASN A 50 -17.49 -17.90 7.93
C ASN A 50 -16.16 -17.92 8.68
N PHE A 51 -16.11 -17.18 9.80
CA PHE A 51 -14.96 -17.14 10.70
C PHE A 51 -14.51 -18.54 11.13
N ASN A 52 -15.45 -19.50 11.17
CA ASN A 52 -15.21 -20.87 11.61
C ASN A 52 -14.56 -21.77 10.54
N ARG A 53 -14.70 -21.45 9.23
CA ARG A 53 -14.21 -22.30 8.13
C ARG A 53 -12.82 -21.94 7.61
N SER A 54 -12.27 -20.80 8.05
CA SER A 54 -11.13 -20.16 7.39
C SER A 54 -9.83 -20.21 8.20
N GLY A 55 -9.87 -20.60 9.48
CA GLY A 55 -8.68 -20.56 10.35
C GLY A 55 -8.00 -19.19 10.36
N ILE A 56 -8.73 -18.10 10.07
CA ILE A 56 -8.16 -16.76 10.01
C ILE A 56 -8.01 -16.27 11.44
N HIS A 57 -6.90 -16.68 12.05
CA HIS A 57 -6.41 -16.07 13.27
C HIS A 57 -5.88 -14.66 12.95
N MET A 58 -6.14 -13.71 13.85
CA MET A 58 -5.58 -12.35 13.78
C MET A 58 -4.07 -12.34 13.52
N SER A 59 -3.37 -13.38 13.99
CA SER A 59 -1.96 -13.62 13.73
C SER A 59 -1.60 -13.64 12.24
N TYR A 60 -2.45 -14.18 11.35
CA TYR A 60 -2.17 -14.19 9.91
C TYR A 60 -2.21 -12.78 9.30
N ALA A 61 -3.17 -11.95 9.69
CA ALA A 61 -3.27 -10.58 9.20
C ALA A 61 -2.07 -9.75 9.69
N ILE A 62 -1.71 -9.88 10.96
CA ILE A 62 -0.53 -9.23 11.54
C ILE A 62 0.75 -9.71 10.85
N ASN A 63 0.90 -11.02 10.62
CA ASN A 63 2.06 -11.57 9.92
C ASN A 63 2.16 -11.06 8.49
N ALA A 64 1.03 -10.92 7.77
CA ALA A 64 1.01 -10.34 6.44
C ALA A 64 1.46 -8.87 6.44
N TRP A 65 1.06 -8.11 7.46
CA TRP A 65 1.51 -6.74 7.67
C TRP A 65 3.03 -6.68 7.95
N LEU A 66 3.52 -7.43 8.94
CA LEU A 66 4.93 -7.52 9.30
C LEU A 66 5.81 -8.00 8.14
N ASN A 67 5.36 -8.99 7.37
CA ASN A 67 6.10 -9.51 6.23
C ASN A 67 6.27 -8.46 5.12
N GLY A 68 5.30 -7.56 4.94
CA GLY A 68 5.47 -6.42 4.04
C GLY A 68 6.71 -5.61 4.41
N TYR A 69 6.79 -5.20 5.68
CA TYR A 69 7.91 -4.42 6.20
C TYR A 69 9.24 -5.19 6.23
N LYS A 70 9.23 -6.49 6.57
CA LYS A 70 10.43 -7.34 6.52
C LYS A 70 11.01 -7.42 5.10
N LYS A 71 10.17 -7.38 4.08
CA LYS A 71 10.54 -7.52 2.67
C LYS A 71 10.48 -6.17 1.92
N ILE A 72 10.79 -5.08 2.60
CA ILE A 72 10.72 -3.71 2.04
C ILE A 72 11.70 -3.46 0.88
N PHE A 73 12.77 -4.26 0.76
CA PHE A 73 13.74 -4.17 -0.35
C PHE A 73 13.81 -5.43 -1.22
N CYS A 74 12.87 -6.37 -1.03
CA CYS A 74 12.86 -7.63 -1.76
C CYS A 74 11.87 -7.56 -2.93
N TYR A 75 12.35 -7.51 -4.16
CA TYR A 75 11.46 -7.42 -5.34
C TYR A 75 11.20 -8.77 -6.02
N SER A 76 11.87 -9.83 -5.58
CA SER A 76 11.71 -11.18 -6.13
C SER A 76 10.65 -12.00 -5.39
N GLY A 77 10.19 -13.07 -6.04
CA GLY A 77 9.22 -13.99 -5.47
C GLY A 77 7.76 -13.56 -5.67
N ARG A 78 6.88 -14.29 -4.99
CA ARG A 78 5.42 -14.21 -5.14
C ARG A 78 4.77 -14.02 -3.78
N GLU A 79 3.71 -13.21 -3.76
CA GLU A 79 2.95 -12.94 -2.54
C GLU A 79 1.45 -13.11 -2.79
N ARG A 80 0.73 -13.66 -1.82
CA ARG A 80 -0.68 -14.03 -2.02
C ARG A 80 -1.57 -12.79 -2.01
N ARG A 81 -2.63 -12.84 -2.82
CA ARG A 81 -3.70 -11.82 -2.84
C ARG A 81 -4.30 -11.53 -1.45
N ARG A 82 -4.48 -12.56 -0.64
CA ARG A 82 -5.06 -12.43 0.71
C ARG A 82 -4.13 -11.63 1.62
N ASP A 83 -2.84 -11.95 1.61
CA ASP A 83 -1.84 -11.34 2.48
C ASP A 83 -1.63 -9.87 2.09
N PHE A 84 -1.62 -9.58 0.77
CA PHE A 84 -1.67 -8.20 0.26
C PHE A 84 -2.92 -7.44 0.73
N GLY A 85 -4.09 -8.08 0.70
CA GLY A 85 -5.34 -7.47 1.19
C GLY A 85 -5.31 -7.14 2.69
N PHE A 86 -4.76 -8.03 3.53
CA PHE A 86 -4.62 -7.75 4.97
C PHE A 86 -3.59 -6.67 5.24
N PHE A 87 -2.47 -6.65 4.52
CA PHE A 87 -1.49 -5.58 4.60
C PHE A 87 -2.15 -4.22 4.37
N LEU A 88 -2.92 -4.05 3.28
CA LEU A 88 -3.62 -2.80 2.96
C LEU A 88 -4.60 -2.37 4.05
N LEU A 89 -5.39 -3.33 4.57
CA LEU A 89 -6.39 -3.03 5.58
C LEU A 89 -5.75 -2.54 6.89
N ILE A 90 -4.71 -3.23 7.36
CA ILE A 90 -3.99 -2.82 8.58
C ILE A 90 -3.27 -1.50 8.34
N GLN A 91 -2.65 -1.32 7.18
CA GLN A 91 -2.00 -0.05 6.82
C GLN A 91 -2.96 1.13 6.86
N LEU A 92 -4.20 0.94 6.39
CA LEU A 92 -5.24 1.96 6.43
C LEU A 92 -5.68 2.27 7.86
N ILE A 93 -5.83 1.27 8.72
CA ILE A 93 -6.17 1.48 10.14
C ILE A 93 -5.05 2.26 10.84
N VAL A 94 -3.78 1.85 10.64
CA VAL A 94 -2.62 2.52 11.22
C VAL A 94 -2.53 3.97 10.75
N PHE A 95 -2.81 4.24 9.48
CA PHE A 95 -2.87 5.59 8.93
C PHE A 95 -3.86 6.48 9.69
N PHE A 96 -5.11 6.02 9.89
CA PHE A 96 -6.12 6.78 10.62
C PHE A 96 -5.76 6.98 12.09
N VAL A 97 -5.20 5.97 12.75
CA VAL A 97 -4.76 6.08 14.15
C VAL A 97 -3.66 7.12 14.30
N ILE A 98 -2.64 7.09 13.42
CA ILE A 98 -1.55 8.07 13.45
C ILE A 98 -2.07 9.48 13.14
N ALA A 99 -2.92 9.63 12.12
CA ALA A 99 -3.50 10.92 11.77
C ALA A 99 -4.34 11.50 12.92
N PHE A 100 -5.15 10.66 13.57
CA PHE A 100 -5.93 11.05 14.74
C PHE A 100 -5.02 11.50 15.89
N ILE A 101 -4.03 10.70 16.28
CA ILE A 101 -3.08 11.05 17.35
C ILE A 101 -2.33 12.35 17.02
N ALA A 102 -1.81 12.49 15.80
CA ALA A 102 -1.10 13.69 15.37
C ALA A 102 -1.99 14.94 15.45
N SER A 103 -3.27 14.84 15.06
CA SER A 103 -4.22 15.95 15.16
C SER A 103 -4.48 16.38 16.60
N ARG A 104 -4.47 15.43 17.55
CA ARG A 104 -4.70 15.69 18.97
C ARG A 104 -3.49 16.29 19.67
N LEU A 105 -2.28 15.90 19.26
CA LEU A 105 -1.03 16.35 19.87
C LEU A 105 -0.52 17.67 19.31
N PHE A 106 -0.66 17.89 17.99
CA PHE A 106 0.02 19.00 17.30
C PHE A 106 -0.91 20.02 16.64
N GLY A 107 -2.23 19.80 16.73
CA GLY A 107 -3.22 20.55 15.94
C GLY A 107 -3.16 20.13 14.47
N GLY A 108 -4.31 19.84 13.85
CA GLY A 108 -4.40 19.20 12.52
C GLY A 108 -3.73 19.93 11.35
N SER A 109 -3.16 21.13 11.56
CA SER A 109 -2.46 21.95 10.56
C SER A 109 -1.07 22.41 11.03
N GLY A 110 -0.50 21.80 12.07
CA GLY A 110 0.85 22.12 12.54
C GLY A 110 1.92 21.49 11.65
N VAL A 111 3.06 22.18 11.46
CA VAL A 111 4.21 21.68 10.68
C VAL A 111 4.66 20.29 11.14
N VAL A 112 4.58 20.01 12.44
CA VAL A 112 4.92 18.68 13.00
C VAL A 112 3.94 17.60 12.55
N ALA A 113 2.63 17.89 12.51
CA ALA A 113 1.62 16.96 12.02
C ALA A 113 1.84 16.63 10.53
N GLU A 114 2.22 17.64 9.73
CA GLU A 114 2.56 17.45 8.33
C GLU A 114 3.81 16.58 8.15
N ILE A 115 4.88 16.83 8.90
CA ILE A 115 6.11 16.02 8.85
C ILE A 115 5.80 14.55 9.19
N VAL A 116 5.01 14.30 10.23
CA VAL A 116 4.61 12.94 10.62
C VAL A 116 3.80 12.27 9.51
N ALA A 117 2.84 12.99 8.91
CA ALA A 117 2.01 12.48 7.83
C ALA A 117 2.82 12.13 6.58
N TYR A 118 3.76 12.99 6.16
CA TYR A 118 4.63 12.73 5.02
C TYR A 118 5.61 11.60 5.29
N GLY A 119 6.21 11.55 6.48
CA GLY A 119 7.09 10.46 6.89
C GLY A 119 6.38 9.11 6.82
N PHE A 120 5.13 9.04 7.31
CA PHE A 120 4.33 7.83 7.24
C PHE A 120 4.01 7.41 5.80
N VAL A 121 3.67 8.37 4.92
CA VAL A 121 3.41 8.06 3.51
C VAL A 121 4.66 7.56 2.81
N LEU A 122 5.82 8.17 3.03
CA LEU A 122 7.08 7.70 2.46
C LEU A 122 7.37 6.25 2.85
N VAL A 123 7.28 5.93 4.13
CA VAL A 123 7.47 4.55 4.63
C VAL A 123 6.43 3.61 4.02
N SER A 124 5.19 4.04 3.89
CA SER A 124 4.11 3.24 3.28
C SER A 124 4.38 2.94 1.81
N ILE A 125 4.85 3.92 1.03
CA ILE A 125 5.21 3.76 -0.38
C ILE A 125 6.35 2.76 -0.53
N LEU A 126 7.40 2.91 0.29
CA LEU A 126 8.57 2.01 0.27
C LEU A 126 8.18 0.56 0.52
N THR A 127 7.19 0.30 1.38
CA THR A 127 6.71 -1.05 1.63
C THR A 127 5.72 -1.54 0.58
N MET A 128 4.84 -0.67 0.10
CA MET A 128 3.79 -0.99 -0.87
C MET A 128 4.31 -1.37 -2.24
N LEU A 129 5.39 -0.72 -2.69
CA LEU A 129 5.94 -0.94 -4.02
C LEU A 129 6.47 -2.38 -4.21
N PRO A 130 7.41 -2.90 -3.39
CA PRO A 130 7.86 -4.29 -3.48
C PRO A 130 6.73 -5.30 -3.27
N TYR A 131 5.77 -5.01 -2.39
CA TYR A 131 4.62 -5.90 -2.16
C TYR A 131 3.76 -6.01 -3.42
N ASN A 132 3.45 -4.89 -4.08
CA ASN A 132 2.73 -4.87 -5.36
C ASN A 132 3.51 -5.60 -6.45
N VAL A 133 4.83 -5.43 -6.54
CA VAL A 133 5.68 -6.16 -7.50
C VAL A 133 5.55 -7.68 -7.31
N ARG A 134 5.72 -8.19 -6.08
CA ARG A 134 5.56 -9.62 -5.79
C ARG A 134 4.13 -10.11 -6.04
N ARG A 135 3.13 -9.22 -5.92
CA ARG A 135 1.74 -9.55 -6.21
C ARG A 135 1.46 -9.61 -7.71
N LEU A 136 2.08 -8.74 -8.52
CA LEU A 136 2.05 -8.80 -9.99
C LEU A 136 2.76 -10.06 -10.48
N HIS A 137 3.90 -10.41 -9.88
CA HIS A 137 4.59 -11.67 -10.15
C HIS A 137 3.70 -12.89 -9.87
N ASP A 138 2.89 -12.86 -8.81
CA ASP A 138 1.91 -13.92 -8.55
C ASP A 138 0.80 -13.99 -9.61
N ALA A 139 0.52 -12.91 -10.33
CA ALA A 139 -0.37 -12.88 -11.49
C ALA A 139 0.36 -13.13 -12.83
N GLY A 140 1.65 -13.49 -12.80
CA GLY A 140 2.46 -13.73 -13.99
C GLY A 140 2.83 -12.46 -14.77
N GLN A 141 2.69 -11.29 -14.15
CA GLN A 141 2.97 -9.99 -14.76
C GLN A 141 4.32 -9.44 -14.31
N SER A 142 4.95 -8.64 -15.16
CA SER A 142 6.23 -8.01 -14.88
C SER A 142 6.16 -6.96 -13.76
N GLY A 143 7.10 -6.97 -12.81
CA GLY A 143 7.22 -5.93 -11.79
C GLY A 143 7.44 -4.52 -12.34
N TRP A 144 7.92 -4.39 -13.58
CA TRP A 144 8.13 -3.11 -14.27
C TRP A 144 6.86 -2.28 -14.41
N TRP A 145 5.69 -2.92 -14.44
CA TRP A 145 4.40 -2.22 -14.44
C TRP A 145 4.23 -1.31 -13.21
N CYS A 146 4.87 -1.63 -12.07
CA CYS A 146 4.87 -0.77 -10.89
C CYS A 146 5.62 0.56 -11.06
N LEU A 147 6.37 0.82 -12.14
CA LEU A 147 6.89 2.17 -12.40
C LEU A 147 5.75 3.19 -12.58
N GLY A 148 4.64 2.76 -13.16
CA GLY A 148 3.44 3.59 -13.29
C GLY A 148 2.77 3.91 -11.95
N TRP A 149 3.19 3.28 -10.85
CA TRP A 149 2.64 3.49 -9.50
C TRP A 149 2.85 4.92 -9.01
N LEU A 150 3.94 5.60 -9.40
CA LEU A 150 4.19 6.99 -9.02
C LEU A 150 3.13 7.96 -9.57
N VAL A 151 2.46 7.60 -10.67
CA VAL A 151 1.42 8.43 -11.31
C VAL A 151 0.03 7.85 -11.07
N PHE A 152 -0.09 6.53 -11.07
CA PHE A 152 -1.36 5.78 -11.02
C PHE A 152 -1.41 4.73 -9.92
N ALA A 153 -0.89 5.04 -8.71
CA ALA A 153 -0.89 4.13 -7.55
C ALA A 153 -2.23 3.39 -7.36
N ALA A 154 -3.34 4.12 -7.55
CA ALA A 154 -4.72 3.62 -7.61
C ALA A 154 -4.91 2.38 -8.46
N ALA A 155 -4.60 2.53 -9.74
CA ALA A 155 -4.88 1.53 -10.75
C ALA A 155 -4.05 0.29 -10.47
N PHE A 156 -2.80 0.45 -10.03
CA PHE A 156 -1.92 -0.66 -9.72
C PHE A 156 -2.29 -1.41 -8.45
N ILE A 157 -2.67 -0.71 -7.37
CA ILE A 157 -3.18 -1.36 -6.15
C ILE A 157 -4.50 -2.11 -6.46
N GLY A 158 -5.41 -1.47 -7.20
CA GLY A 158 -6.66 -2.09 -7.63
C GLY A 158 -6.42 -3.33 -8.50
N ALA A 159 -5.52 -3.23 -9.49
CA ALA A 159 -5.10 -4.34 -10.33
C ALA A 159 -4.53 -5.50 -9.50
N ALA A 160 -3.61 -5.22 -8.57
CA ALA A 160 -2.99 -6.21 -7.69
C ALA A 160 -4.02 -6.93 -6.78
N LEU A 161 -5.12 -6.24 -6.43
CA LEU A 161 -6.23 -6.82 -5.67
C LEU A 161 -7.18 -7.68 -6.52
N VAL A 162 -7.34 -7.38 -7.80
CA VAL A 162 -8.35 -8.04 -8.66
C VAL A 162 -7.73 -9.16 -9.51
N MET A 163 -6.49 -8.99 -9.97
CA MET A 163 -5.82 -9.94 -10.85
C MET A 163 -5.84 -11.36 -10.29
N LYS A 164 -6.16 -12.31 -11.15
CA LYS A 164 -6.13 -13.74 -10.79
C LYS A 164 -4.68 -14.21 -10.73
N PRO A 165 -4.31 -15.00 -9.72
CA PRO A 165 -2.97 -15.53 -9.64
C PRO A 165 -2.75 -16.66 -10.65
N THR A 166 -1.50 -16.90 -11.06
CA THR A 166 -1.15 -18.09 -11.85
C THR A 166 -1.20 -19.33 -10.95
N VAL A 167 -1.85 -20.39 -11.44
CA VAL A 167 -1.94 -21.68 -10.74
C VAL A 167 -0.63 -22.44 -10.92
N GLY A 168 -0.05 -22.92 -9.82
CA GLY A 168 1.23 -23.61 -9.87
C GLY A 168 2.41 -22.66 -10.01
N ASP A 169 3.58 -23.23 -10.27
CA ASP A 169 4.84 -22.51 -10.38
C ASP A 169 4.85 -21.61 -11.62
N ASN A 170 5.54 -20.48 -11.53
CA ASN A 170 5.70 -19.56 -12.65
C ASN A 170 7.14 -19.03 -12.72
N ALA A 171 7.43 -18.18 -13.70
CA ALA A 171 8.78 -17.62 -13.91
C ALA A 171 9.34 -16.83 -12.71
N TYR A 172 8.50 -16.45 -11.76
CA TYR A 172 8.86 -15.69 -10.55
C TYR A 172 8.96 -16.56 -9.29
N GLY A 173 8.76 -17.88 -9.42
CA GLY A 173 8.94 -18.85 -8.35
C GLY A 173 7.72 -19.73 -8.07
N PRO A 174 7.83 -20.57 -7.02
CA PRO A 174 6.82 -21.57 -6.70
C PRO A 174 5.50 -20.95 -6.27
N ASP A 175 4.39 -21.67 -6.44
CA ASP A 175 3.08 -21.18 -5.98
C ASP A 175 3.11 -20.94 -4.46
N PRO A 176 2.90 -19.69 -3.99
CA PRO A 176 2.90 -19.42 -2.56
C PRO A 176 1.80 -20.20 -1.83
N ARG A 177 0.78 -20.75 -2.50
CA ARG A 177 -0.31 -21.54 -1.90
C ARG A 177 0.02 -23.02 -1.74
N ALA A 178 1.08 -23.54 -2.35
CA ALA A 178 1.36 -24.98 -2.38
C ALA A 178 1.67 -25.62 -1.01
N GLY A 179 1.93 -24.82 0.04
CA GLY A 179 2.20 -25.28 1.40
C GLY A 179 1.12 -24.95 2.43
N LEU A 180 -0.12 -24.68 2.00
CA LEU A 180 -1.30 -24.47 2.86
C LEU A 180 -2.37 -25.53 2.60
#